data_AF-A0A3B8JCC7-F1
#
_entry.id   AF-A0A3B8JCC7-F1
#
_cell.length_a   1.000
_cell.length_b   1.000
_cell.length_c   1.000
_cell.angle_alpha   90.00
_cell.angle_beta   90.00
_cell.angle_gamma   90.00
#
_symmetry.space_group_name_H-M   'P 1'
#
loop_
_entity.id
_entity.type
_entity.pdbx_description
1 polymer ?
#
loop_
_entity_poly.entity_id
_entity_poly.type
_entity_poly.pdbx_seq_one_letter_code
_entity_poly.pdbx_strand_id
1 'polypeptide(L)'
;MVMGKVQLFSLPKFMRSRIFPRLVVLGFLLILVGIGALPNYWKGNWPWAELPRVANIKQINALLQTGLELPGSKTLKQKKVKIGAHEWSLQIIEQDNSKPLVLLLLPQSDRLPPQSPHESLPEVEWVDINGVEKWKTDSYTQIRFAVESASLNKPASASKPTQKIAAEVEARFFRAWNQRQTLAVLQWYAWPDGGHPAPSRWFWLDQLAQLRRKRVPWIAVCLQIPMEPLGDLEATRPKAQSLGKMVQTALITGPFANQ
;
A
#
# COMPACT_ATOMS: atom_id res chain seq x y z
N MET A 1 -42.99 -23.93 -62.01
CA MET A 1 -43.24 -23.88 -60.56
C MET A 1 -42.66 -25.14 -59.93
N VAL A 2 -41.40 -25.11 -59.48
CA VAL A 2 -40.84 -26.13 -58.58
C VAL A 2 -39.99 -25.38 -57.57
N MET A 3 -40.44 -25.39 -56.32
CA MET A 3 -39.93 -24.60 -55.22
C MET A 3 -38.88 -25.43 -54.48
N GLY A 4 -37.63 -24.98 -54.49
CA GLY A 4 -36.51 -25.62 -53.79
C GLY A 4 -36.68 -25.53 -52.28
N LYS A 5 -36.66 -26.67 -51.59
CA LYS A 5 -36.60 -26.73 -50.13
C LYS A 5 -35.18 -26.39 -49.65
N VAL A 6 -35.06 -25.29 -48.92
CA VAL A 6 -33.88 -24.95 -48.12
C VAL A 6 -33.83 -25.88 -46.91
N GLN A 7 -32.78 -26.69 -46.79
CA GLN A 7 -32.51 -27.46 -45.57
C GLN A 7 -31.87 -26.53 -44.52
N LEU A 8 -32.62 -26.23 -43.46
CA LEU A 8 -32.08 -25.65 -42.23
C LEU A 8 -31.19 -26.70 -41.54
N PHE A 9 -29.91 -26.38 -41.34
CA PHE A 9 -29.01 -27.13 -40.48
C PHE A 9 -29.58 -27.19 -39.05
N SER A 10 -30.12 -28.35 -38.66
CA SER A 10 -30.53 -28.60 -37.29
C SER A 10 -29.30 -28.81 -36.42
N LEU A 11 -29.08 -27.93 -35.44
CA LEU A 11 -28.03 -28.12 -34.43
C LEU A 11 -28.29 -29.43 -33.66
N PRO A 12 -27.29 -30.33 -33.54
CA PRO A 12 -27.49 -31.63 -32.89
C PRO A 12 -27.87 -31.49 -31.41
N LYS A 13 -28.78 -32.36 -30.96
CA LYS A 13 -29.36 -32.44 -29.58
C LYS A 13 -28.33 -32.40 -28.44
N PHE A 14 -27.07 -32.69 -28.71
CA PHE A 14 -25.97 -32.69 -27.75
C PHE A 14 -25.66 -31.30 -27.16
N MET A 15 -25.94 -30.23 -27.92
CA MET A 15 -25.75 -28.85 -27.49
C MET A 15 -26.77 -28.37 -26.43
N ARG A 16 -27.83 -29.15 -26.14
CA ARG A 16 -28.91 -28.76 -25.22
C ARG A 16 -28.72 -29.30 -23.79
N SER A 17 -27.70 -30.11 -23.53
CA SER A 17 -27.44 -30.66 -22.19
C SER A 17 -26.57 -29.69 -21.36
N ARG A 18 -26.82 -29.59 -20.04
CA ARG A 18 -25.97 -28.81 -19.10
C ARG A 18 -24.51 -29.30 -19.03
N ILE A 19 -24.18 -30.41 -19.72
CA ILE A 19 -22.87 -31.06 -19.71
C ILE A 19 -21.98 -30.51 -20.83
N PHE A 20 -22.55 -30.18 -21.99
CA PHE A 20 -21.80 -29.62 -23.12
C PHE A 20 -21.04 -28.33 -22.78
N PRO A 21 -21.65 -27.28 -22.18
CA PRO A 21 -20.89 -26.09 -21.80
C PRO A 21 -19.83 -26.39 -20.73
N ARG A 22 -20.05 -27.38 -19.85
CA ARG A 22 -19.02 -27.81 -18.87
C ARG A 22 -17.82 -28.46 -19.55
N LEU A 23 -18.05 -29.28 -20.58
CA LEU A 23 -16.97 -29.89 -21.37
C LEU A 23 -16.20 -28.85 -22.19
N VAL A 24 -16.89 -27.85 -22.75
CA VAL A 24 -16.25 -26.74 -23.46
C VAL A 24 -15.40 -25.90 -22.50
N VAL A 25 -15.92 -25.54 -21.32
CA VAL A 25 -15.16 -24.82 -20.29
C VAL A 25 -13.97 -25.65 -19.81
N LEU A 26 -14.15 -26.95 -19.58
CA LEU A 26 -13.08 -27.85 -19.17
C LEU A 26 -11.99 -27.95 -20.24
N GLY A 27 -12.38 -28.11 -21.51
CA GLY A 27 -11.45 -28.13 -22.64
C GLY A 27 -10.68 -26.81 -22.78
N PHE A 28 -11.38 -25.68 -22.65
CA PHE A 28 -10.75 -24.36 -22.65
C PHE A 28 -9.77 -24.16 -21.50
N LEU A 29 -10.11 -24.62 -20.29
CA LEU A 29 -9.25 -24.55 -19.11
C LEU A 29 -8.02 -25.45 -19.26
N LEU A 30 -8.17 -26.65 -19.84
CA LEU A 30 -7.05 -27.53 -20.18
C LEU A 30 -6.11 -26.92 -21.22
N ILE A 31 -6.64 -26.23 -22.24
CA ILE A 31 -5.84 -25.52 -23.23
C ILE A 31 -5.05 -24.37 -22.57
N LEU A 32 -5.71 -23.59 -21.69
CA LEU A 32 -5.06 -22.53 -20.92
C LEU A 32 -3.90 -23.07 -20.05
N VAL A 33 -4.12 -24.19 -19.35
CA VAL A 33 -3.08 -24.86 -18.55
C VAL A 33 -1.97 -25.41 -19.46
N GLY A 34 -2.32 -26.03 -20.58
CA GLY A 34 -1.37 -26.64 -21.51
C GLY A 34 -0.42 -25.62 -22.15
N ILE A 35 -0.93 -24.45 -22.53
CA ILE A 35 -0.15 -23.37 -23.15
C ILE A 35 0.61 -22.55 -22.09
N GLY A 36 -0.02 -22.29 -20.93
CA GLY A 36 0.53 -21.37 -19.92
C GLY A 36 1.47 -22.03 -18.90
N ALA A 37 1.18 -23.27 -18.48
CA ALA A 37 1.88 -23.91 -17.37
C ALA A 37 2.99 -24.88 -17.82
N LEU A 38 2.72 -25.72 -18.82
CA LEU A 38 3.61 -26.83 -19.19
C LEU A 38 4.97 -26.41 -19.78
N PRO A 39 5.08 -25.45 -20.73
CA PRO A 39 6.36 -25.21 -21.40
C PRO A 39 7.44 -24.63 -20.48
N ASN A 40 7.03 -23.88 -19.44
CA ASN A 40 7.96 -23.26 -18.49
C ASN A 40 8.23 -24.12 -17.26
N TYR A 41 7.31 -25.01 -16.88
CA TYR A 41 7.51 -25.95 -15.78
C TYR A 41 8.63 -26.96 -16.09
N TRP A 42 8.69 -27.50 -17.31
CA TRP A 42 9.74 -28.43 -17.72
C TRP A 42 11.10 -27.79 -17.98
N LYS A 43 11.15 -26.48 -18.24
CA LYS A 43 12.41 -25.73 -18.48
C LYS A 43 13.02 -25.16 -17.19
N GLY A 44 12.40 -25.35 -16.02
CA GLY A 44 12.86 -24.79 -14.74
C GLY A 44 12.75 -23.26 -14.61
N ASN A 45 12.46 -22.56 -15.70
CA ASN A 45 12.32 -21.10 -15.75
C ASN A 45 10.88 -20.67 -15.47
N TRP A 46 10.27 -21.17 -14.39
CA TRP A 46 8.92 -20.75 -14.00
C TRP A 46 8.94 -19.27 -13.64
N PRO A 47 8.35 -18.38 -14.46
CA PRO A 47 8.52 -16.95 -14.26
C PRO A 47 7.85 -16.47 -12.96
N TRP A 48 6.97 -17.26 -12.36
CA TRP A 48 6.32 -16.96 -11.09
C TRP A 48 6.99 -17.66 -9.89
N ALA A 49 8.13 -18.32 -10.10
CA ALA A 49 8.91 -18.88 -8.99
C ALA A 49 9.60 -17.76 -8.19
N GLU A 50 9.97 -16.67 -8.86
CA GLU A 50 10.57 -15.50 -8.22
C GLU A 50 9.67 -14.28 -8.39
N LEU A 51 9.29 -13.67 -7.26
CA LEU A 51 8.61 -12.39 -7.29
C LEU A 51 9.57 -11.32 -7.84
N PRO A 52 9.08 -10.40 -8.70
CA PRO A 52 9.89 -9.27 -9.13
C PRO A 52 10.41 -8.50 -7.91
N ARG A 53 11.61 -7.92 -8.02
CA ARG A 53 12.17 -7.08 -6.94
C ARG A 53 11.55 -5.69 -6.97
N VAL A 54 11.43 -5.09 -5.79
CA VAL A 54 11.07 -3.67 -5.64
C VAL A 54 12.27 -2.81 -6.04
N ALA A 55 12.12 -1.96 -7.06
CA ALA A 55 13.23 -1.23 -7.68
C ALA A 55 13.99 -0.31 -6.71
N ASN A 56 13.27 0.29 -5.77
CA ASN A 56 13.71 1.32 -4.84
C ASN A 56 13.86 0.80 -3.39
N ILE A 57 14.00 -0.51 -3.21
CA ILE A 57 14.00 -1.14 -1.87
C ILE A 57 15.16 -0.67 -0.98
N LYS A 58 16.32 -0.35 -1.57
CA LYS A 58 17.47 0.17 -0.82
C LYS A 58 17.17 1.54 -0.23
N GLN A 59 16.51 2.42 -0.99
CA GLN A 59 16.09 3.75 -0.54
C GLN A 59 15.01 3.66 0.52
N ILE A 60 14.06 2.74 0.38
CA ILE A 60 13.04 2.46 1.39
C ILE A 60 13.69 1.98 2.69
N ASN A 61 14.60 0.99 2.62
CA ASN A 61 15.29 0.46 3.80
C ASN A 61 16.23 1.48 4.46
N ALA A 62 16.76 2.46 3.71
CA ALA A 62 17.56 3.53 4.27
C ALA A 62 16.81 4.35 5.33
N LEU A 63 15.47 4.43 5.24
CA LEU A 63 14.62 5.11 6.22
C LEU A 63 14.78 4.56 7.64
N LEU A 64 15.17 3.29 7.82
CA LEU A 64 15.50 2.75 9.15
C LEU A 64 16.63 3.52 9.82
N GLN A 65 17.58 4.05 9.05
CA GLN A 65 18.75 4.76 9.55
C GLN A 65 18.60 6.27 9.45
N THR A 66 18.07 6.77 8.33
CA THR A 66 17.98 8.21 8.08
C THR A 66 16.70 8.80 8.66
N GLY A 67 15.64 8.01 8.77
CA GLY A 67 14.29 8.54 8.90
C GLY A 67 13.83 9.27 7.64
N LEU A 68 12.76 10.03 7.77
CA LEU A 68 12.15 10.89 6.77
C LEU A 68 12.33 12.35 7.15
N GLU A 69 12.85 13.15 6.21
CA GLU A 69 12.95 14.61 6.37
C GLU A 69 11.62 15.25 5.96
N LEU A 70 11.07 16.10 6.84
CA LEU A 70 9.81 16.79 6.62
C LEU A 70 10.06 18.31 6.49
N PRO A 71 9.59 18.97 5.42
CA PRO A 71 9.74 20.41 5.25
C PRO A 71 9.19 21.21 6.43
N GLY A 72 9.94 22.21 6.89
CA GLY A 72 9.52 23.06 8.02
C GLY A 72 9.51 22.36 9.38
N SER A 73 10.02 21.14 9.48
CA SER A 73 10.06 20.38 10.72
C SER A 73 11.50 20.04 11.13
N LYS A 74 11.76 20.02 12.44
CA LYS A 74 13.06 19.64 13.00
C LYS A 74 12.97 18.24 13.60
N THR A 75 13.82 17.32 13.15
CA THR A 75 13.96 16.02 13.80
C THR A 75 14.78 16.17 15.07
N LEU A 76 14.15 15.95 16.23
CA LEU A 76 14.80 15.99 17.55
C LEU A 76 15.55 14.69 17.85
N LYS A 77 15.01 13.55 17.39
CA LYS A 77 15.58 12.23 17.61
C LYS A 77 15.18 11.29 16.49
N GLN A 78 16.13 10.47 16.02
CA GLN A 78 15.88 9.35 15.13
C GLN A 78 16.56 8.11 15.72
N LYS A 79 15.87 6.97 15.70
CA LYS A 79 16.46 5.67 16.03
C LYS A 79 15.66 4.52 15.42
N LYS A 80 16.32 3.38 15.26
CA LYS A 80 15.64 2.11 15.03
C LYS A 80 15.03 1.60 16.33
N VAL A 81 13.83 1.03 16.23
CA VAL A 81 13.17 0.31 17.32
C VAL A 81 12.60 -1.01 16.80
N LYS A 82 12.58 -2.03 17.65
CA LYS A 82 11.94 -3.31 17.31
C LYS A 82 10.52 -3.33 17.87
N ILE A 83 9.53 -3.50 17.01
CA ILE A 83 8.11 -3.64 17.36
C ILE A 83 7.60 -4.89 16.67
N GLY A 84 7.10 -5.85 17.44
CA GLY A 84 6.78 -7.19 16.93
C GLY A 84 8.02 -7.87 16.33
N ALA A 85 7.86 -8.41 15.12
CA ALA A 85 8.94 -9.04 14.36
C ALA A 85 9.80 -8.03 13.57
N HIS A 86 9.39 -6.77 13.49
CA HIS A 86 9.92 -5.81 12.52
C HIS A 86 10.80 -4.71 13.14
N GLU A 87 11.74 -4.20 12.33
CA GLU A 87 12.49 -2.99 12.63
C GLU A 87 11.74 -1.78 12.10
N TRP A 88 11.46 -0.81 12.97
CA TRP A 88 10.79 0.45 12.65
C TRP A 88 11.77 1.60 12.80
N SER A 89 11.63 2.61 11.94
CA SER A 89 12.24 3.92 12.14
C SER A 89 11.33 4.75 13.05
N LEU A 90 11.84 5.15 14.21
CA LEU A 90 11.17 6.06 15.13
C LEU A 90 11.83 7.43 15.04
N GLN A 91 11.03 8.44 14.71
CA GLN A 91 11.44 9.82 14.71
C GLN A 91 10.56 10.65 15.66
N ILE A 92 11.20 11.49 16.46
CA ILE A 92 10.54 12.55 17.23
C ILE A 92 10.76 13.85 16.46
N ILE A 93 9.67 14.49 16.07
CA ILE A 93 9.67 15.64 15.17
C ILE A 93 8.98 16.81 15.87
N GLU A 94 9.56 17.99 15.76
CA GLU A 94 9.00 19.24 16.25
C GLU A 94 8.68 20.16 15.08
N GLN A 95 7.51 20.79 15.11
CA GLN A 95 7.04 21.71 14.09
C GLN A 95 6.60 23.02 14.75
N ASP A 96 7.11 24.15 14.28
CA ASP A 96 6.67 25.52 14.62
C ASP A 96 6.31 25.71 16.10
N ASN A 97 7.21 25.31 17.01
CA ASN A 97 7.06 25.46 18.45
C ASN A 97 5.88 24.68 19.09
N SER A 98 5.37 23.66 18.40
CA SER A 98 4.37 22.71 18.90
C SER A 98 5.01 21.61 19.76
N LYS A 99 4.19 20.96 20.59
CA LYS A 99 4.59 19.71 21.27
C LYS A 99 5.15 18.69 20.26
N PRO A 100 6.30 18.04 20.55
CA PRO A 100 6.90 17.06 19.65
C PRO A 100 5.96 15.89 19.36
N LEU A 101 5.89 15.49 18.10
CA LEU A 101 5.12 14.33 17.64
C LEU A 101 6.05 13.15 17.33
N VAL A 102 5.47 11.95 17.30
CA VAL A 102 6.21 10.73 16.93
C VAL A 102 5.78 10.28 15.54
N LEU A 103 6.75 10.04 14.67
CA LEU A 103 6.58 9.40 13.37
C LEU A 103 7.25 8.02 13.43
N LEU A 104 6.45 6.98 13.21
CA LEU A 104 6.89 5.60 13.05
C LEU A 104 6.76 5.21 11.58
N LEU A 105 7.84 4.68 11.02
CA LEU A 105 7.88 4.16 9.65
C LEU A 105 8.36 2.71 9.66
N LEU A 106 7.56 1.82 9.08
CA LEU A 106 7.99 0.47 8.74
C LEU A 106 8.26 0.40 7.24
N PRO A 107 9.53 0.37 6.81
CA PRO A 107 9.86 0.12 5.42
C PRO A 107 9.62 -1.35 5.07
N GLN A 108 9.19 -1.58 3.83
CA GLN A 108 9.14 -2.93 3.26
C GLN A 108 10.53 -3.56 3.28
N SER A 109 10.65 -4.76 3.84
CA SER A 109 11.90 -5.51 3.88
C SER A 109 12.22 -6.15 2.52
N ASP A 110 13.51 -6.19 2.17
CA ASP A 110 14.04 -6.93 1.01
C ASP A 110 14.37 -8.39 1.34
N ARG A 111 14.37 -8.75 2.63
CA ARG A 111 14.71 -10.09 3.12
C ARG A 111 13.53 -11.02 2.88
N LEU A 112 13.41 -11.50 1.65
CA LEU A 112 12.69 -12.71 1.35
C LEU A 112 13.67 -13.88 1.54
N PRO A 113 13.46 -14.79 2.50
CA PRO A 113 14.03 -16.12 2.37
C PRO A 113 13.51 -16.71 1.05
N PRO A 114 14.32 -17.47 0.30
CA PRO A 114 13.91 -18.09 -0.95
C PRO A 114 12.69 -19.03 -0.82
N GLN A 115 12.24 -19.30 0.40
CA GLN A 115 11.14 -20.20 0.73
C GLN A 115 9.91 -19.50 1.36
N SER A 116 9.90 -18.17 1.51
CA SER A 116 8.76 -17.46 2.13
C SER A 116 8.47 -16.11 1.47
N PRO A 117 7.70 -16.11 0.36
CA PRO A 117 7.30 -14.89 -0.37
C PRO A 117 6.46 -13.88 0.45
N HIS A 118 5.96 -14.30 1.62
CA HIS A 118 4.96 -13.58 2.42
C HIS A 118 5.54 -12.63 3.48
N GLU A 119 6.84 -12.68 3.77
CA GLU A 119 7.42 -11.93 4.91
C GLU A 119 7.53 -10.40 4.71
N SER A 120 7.23 -9.91 3.49
CA SER A 120 7.30 -8.48 3.14
C SER A 120 5.94 -7.88 2.75
N LEU A 121 4.84 -8.51 3.20
CA LEU A 121 3.48 -8.03 2.98
C LEU A 121 3.02 -7.23 4.21
N PRO A 122 2.17 -6.19 4.04
CA PRO A 122 1.51 -5.58 5.18
C PRO A 122 0.50 -6.57 5.78
N GLU A 123 0.51 -6.75 7.10
CA GLU A 123 -0.33 -7.74 7.78
C GLU A 123 -0.93 -7.22 9.10
N VAL A 124 -0.12 -7.22 10.18
CA VAL A 124 -0.59 -7.06 11.57
C VAL A 124 0.08 -5.89 12.31
N GLU A 125 0.75 -4.99 11.59
CA GLU A 125 1.57 -3.92 12.16
C GLU A 125 0.81 -3.05 13.17
N TRP A 126 -0.47 -2.79 12.89
CA TRP A 126 -1.32 -1.99 13.77
C TRP A 126 -1.61 -2.69 15.10
N VAL A 127 -1.71 -4.02 15.10
CA VAL A 127 -1.89 -4.83 16.31
C VAL A 127 -0.60 -4.85 17.13
N ASP A 128 0.56 -4.95 16.48
CA ASP A 128 1.85 -4.93 17.15
C ASP A 128 2.12 -3.59 17.86
N ILE A 129 1.84 -2.47 17.19
CA ILE A 129 1.94 -1.13 17.81
C ILE A 129 1.00 -1.04 19.01
N ASN A 130 -0.24 -1.49 18.88
CA ASN A 130 -1.20 -1.49 19.97
C ASN A 130 -0.71 -2.32 21.18
N GLY A 131 -0.11 -3.48 20.92
CA GLY A 131 0.45 -4.36 21.95
C GLY A 131 1.65 -3.75 22.69
N VAL A 132 2.53 -3.04 21.98
CA VAL A 132 3.71 -2.38 22.58
C VAL A 132 3.32 -1.12 23.35
N GLU A 133 2.47 -0.27 22.77
CA GLU A 133 2.04 0.99 23.39
C GLU A 133 1.07 0.78 24.56
N LYS A 134 0.38 -0.38 24.58
CA LYS A 134 -0.64 -0.76 25.59
C LYS A 134 -1.68 0.34 25.82
N TRP A 135 -1.98 1.10 24.78
CA TRP A 135 -2.97 2.16 24.85
C TRP A 135 -4.39 1.59 24.75
N LYS A 136 -5.36 2.37 25.22
CA LYS A 136 -6.77 2.19 24.88
C LYS A 136 -7.09 3.09 23.71
N THR A 137 -8.02 2.66 22.86
CA THR A 137 -8.43 3.40 21.66
C THR A 137 -9.91 3.74 21.72
N ASP A 138 -10.28 4.85 21.09
CA ASP A 138 -11.68 5.22 20.85
C ASP A 138 -12.16 4.71 19.49
N SER A 139 -13.34 5.16 19.07
CA SER A 139 -13.89 4.99 17.73
C SER A 139 -12.89 5.38 16.65
N TYR A 140 -12.91 4.59 15.58
CA TYR A 140 -12.06 4.79 14.42
C TYR A 140 -12.79 5.61 13.38
N THR A 141 -12.18 6.70 12.95
CA THR A 141 -12.63 7.49 11.80
C THR A 141 -11.60 7.39 10.68
N GLN A 142 -11.95 7.97 9.53
CA GLN A 142 -11.05 8.03 8.39
C GLN A 142 -10.76 9.48 8.03
N ILE A 143 -9.52 9.76 7.64
CA ILE A 143 -9.13 11.01 6.99
C ILE A 143 -8.75 10.66 5.56
N ARG A 144 -9.29 11.42 4.60
CA ARG A 144 -8.89 11.36 3.20
C ARG A 144 -8.11 12.61 2.83
N PHE A 145 -7.03 12.43 2.09
CA PHE A 145 -6.26 13.55 1.55
C PHE A 145 -5.61 13.19 0.22
N ALA A 146 -5.55 14.18 -0.65
CA ALA A 146 -4.85 14.09 -1.92
C ALA A 146 -3.53 14.87 -1.86
N VAL A 147 -2.51 14.32 -2.51
CA VAL A 147 -1.26 15.02 -2.84
C VAL A 147 -1.37 15.49 -4.29
N GLU A 148 -1.19 16.78 -4.51
CA GLU A 148 -1.27 17.38 -5.84
C GLU A 148 0.07 17.25 -6.58
N SER A 149 0.02 17.03 -7.89
CA SER A 149 1.25 16.93 -8.70
C SER A 149 2.08 18.21 -8.67
N ALA A 150 1.46 19.37 -8.45
CA ALA A 150 2.16 20.65 -8.32
C ALA A 150 3.03 20.74 -7.04
N SER A 151 2.67 20.00 -5.99
CA SER A 151 3.45 19.93 -4.74
C SER A 151 4.71 19.05 -4.86
N LEU A 152 4.79 18.26 -5.93
CA LEU A 152 5.94 17.44 -6.27
C LEU A 152 6.74 18.22 -7.32
N ASN A 153 7.79 18.93 -6.93
CA ASN A 153 8.67 19.71 -7.84
C ASN A 153 9.36 18.82 -8.90
N LYS A 154 8.59 18.20 -9.80
CA LYS A 154 9.02 17.34 -10.88
C LYS A 154 8.94 18.16 -12.17
N PRO A 155 9.99 18.22 -12.99
CA PRO A 155 9.91 18.91 -14.26
C PRO A 155 8.99 18.09 -15.18
N ALA A 156 7.74 18.49 -15.30
CA ALA A 156 6.83 17.96 -16.31
C ALA A 156 6.86 18.91 -17.51
N SER A 157 7.19 18.37 -18.67
CA SER A 157 7.04 19.02 -19.98
C SER A 157 5.73 19.81 -20.06
N ALA A 158 5.85 21.01 -20.62
CA ALA A 158 4.79 21.99 -20.77
C ALA A 158 3.53 21.39 -21.44
N SER A 159 2.49 21.14 -20.65
CA SER A 159 1.12 21.00 -21.16
C SER A 159 0.11 21.27 -20.04
N LYS A 160 -0.52 22.46 -20.09
CA LYS A 160 -1.74 22.97 -19.41
C LYS A 160 -1.99 22.63 -17.92
N PRO A 161 -2.46 23.60 -17.10
CA PRO A 161 -2.76 23.36 -15.68
C PRO A 161 -4.08 22.61 -15.55
N THR A 162 -4.04 21.28 -15.65
CA THR A 162 -5.08 20.42 -15.10
C THR A 162 -4.56 19.95 -13.74
N GLN A 163 -5.28 20.29 -12.67
CA GLN A 163 -4.94 19.97 -11.28
C GLN A 163 -4.94 18.45 -11.10
N LYS A 164 -3.82 17.82 -11.46
CA LYS A 164 -3.70 16.36 -11.50
C LYS A 164 -3.33 15.87 -10.11
N ILE A 165 -4.21 15.08 -9.51
CA ILE A 165 -3.94 14.37 -8.25
C ILE A 165 -2.80 13.37 -8.52
N ALA A 166 -1.73 13.47 -7.73
CA ALA A 166 -0.60 12.56 -7.82
C ALA A 166 -0.82 11.29 -6.97
N ALA A 167 -1.44 11.44 -5.80
CA ALA A 167 -1.76 10.31 -4.92
C ALA A 167 -3.00 10.62 -4.08
N GLU A 168 -3.86 9.62 -3.88
CA GLU A 168 -5.00 9.69 -2.96
C GLU A 168 -4.77 8.74 -1.78
N VAL A 169 -4.85 9.28 -0.56
CA VAL A 169 -4.60 8.53 0.67
C VAL A 169 -5.85 8.52 1.53
N GLU A 170 -6.20 7.33 1.98
CA GLU A 170 -7.12 7.11 3.09
C GLU A 170 -6.30 6.66 4.30
N ALA A 171 -6.50 7.30 5.44
CA ALA A 171 -5.79 6.97 6.67
C ALA A 171 -6.78 6.78 7.82
N ARG A 172 -6.50 5.80 8.67
CA ARG A 172 -7.25 5.54 9.89
C ARG A 172 -6.85 6.57 10.94
N PHE A 173 -7.84 7.23 11.53
CA PHE A 173 -7.65 8.30 12.50
C PHE A 173 -8.46 8.04 13.77
N PHE A 174 -7.80 8.04 14.92
CA PHE A 174 -8.44 7.72 16.20
C PHE A 174 -7.70 8.33 17.38
N ARG A 175 -8.40 8.45 18.49
CA ARG A 175 -7.82 8.81 19.78
C ARG A 175 -7.28 7.57 20.47
N ALA A 176 -6.06 7.65 20.98
CA ALA A 176 -5.45 6.63 21.83
C ALA A 176 -4.95 7.25 23.13
N TRP A 177 -5.03 6.52 24.24
CA TRP A 177 -4.53 7.00 25.52
C TRP A 177 -3.93 5.88 26.36
N ASN A 178 -2.93 6.24 27.16
CA ASN A 178 -2.39 5.40 28.21
C ASN A 178 -2.29 6.21 29.51
N GLN A 179 -1.64 5.66 30.54
CA GLN A 179 -1.48 6.35 31.82
C GLN A 179 -0.66 7.64 31.74
N ARG A 180 0.07 7.89 30.64
CA ARG A 180 1.01 9.00 30.49
C ARG A 180 0.48 10.12 29.60
N GLN A 181 -0.25 9.78 28.54
CA GLN A 181 -0.64 10.75 27.52
C GLN A 181 -1.88 10.33 26.72
N THR A 182 -2.53 11.32 26.13
CA THR A 182 -3.58 11.16 25.11
C THR A 182 -3.01 11.62 23.77
N LEU A 183 -3.24 10.81 22.73
CA LEU A 183 -2.67 10.96 21.40
C LEU A 183 -3.77 10.88 20.34
N ALA A 184 -3.66 11.70 19.31
CA ALA A 184 -4.36 11.51 18.05
C ALA A 184 -3.44 10.70 17.13
N VAL A 185 -3.91 9.54 16.68
CA VAL A 185 -3.12 8.57 15.92
C VAL A 185 -3.62 8.52 14.48
N LEU A 186 -2.70 8.65 13.52
CA LEU A 186 -2.98 8.52 12.08
C LEU A 186 -2.15 7.38 11.49
N GLN A 187 -2.82 6.38 10.90
CA GLN A 187 -2.20 5.15 10.40
C GLN A 187 -2.63 4.82 8.97
N TRP A 188 -1.65 4.48 8.12
CA TRP A 188 -1.90 3.94 6.79
C TRP A 188 -0.66 3.21 6.25
N TYR A 189 -0.87 2.34 5.27
CA TYR A 189 0.22 1.87 4.41
C TYR A 189 0.32 2.80 3.21
N ALA A 190 1.48 3.44 3.06
CA ALA A 190 1.79 4.35 1.98
C ALA A 190 2.40 3.60 0.80
N TRP A 191 1.99 3.94 -0.42
CA TRP A 191 2.63 3.56 -1.67
C TRP A 191 2.66 4.80 -2.59
N PRO A 192 3.30 4.76 -3.78
CA PRO A 192 3.56 5.96 -4.58
C PRO A 192 2.30 6.70 -5.01
N ASP A 193 1.31 5.95 -5.49
CA ASP A 193 0.07 6.49 -6.06
C ASP A 193 -1.05 6.63 -5.01
N GLY A 194 -0.79 6.35 -3.73
CA GLY A 194 -1.81 6.44 -2.69
C GLY A 194 -1.47 5.80 -1.35
N GLY A 195 -2.51 5.52 -0.56
CA GLY A 195 -2.34 4.83 0.71
C GLY A 195 -3.67 4.43 1.34
N HIS A 196 -3.63 3.39 2.17
CA HIS A 196 -4.82 2.89 2.86
C HIS A 196 -4.45 2.15 4.15
N PRO A 197 -5.28 2.15 5.21
CA PRO A 197 -5.00 1.42 6.45
C PRO A 197 -5.17 -0.09 6.34
N ALA A 198 -6.00 -0.57 5.40
CA ALA A 198 -6.20 -2.00 5.18
C ALA A 198 -5.17 -2.57 4.18
N PRO A 199 -4.47 -3.67 4.52
CA PRO A 199 -3.50 -4.32 3.63
C PRO A 199 -4.08 -4.80 2.30
N SER A 200 -5.36 -5.18 2.29
CA SER A 200 -6.04 -5.75 1.11
C SER A 200 -6.03 -4.80 -0.09
N ARG A 201 -6.04 -3.48 0.12
CA ARG A 201 -5.95 -2.49 -0.97
C ARG A 201 -4.61 -2.57 -1.68
N TRP A 202 -3.52 -2.59 -0.90
CA TRP A 202 -2.18 -2.75 -1.45
C TRP A 202 -2.01 -4.11 -2.11
N PHE A 203 -2.53 -5.19 -1.50
CA PHE A 203 -2.44 -6.54 -2.06
C PHE A 203 -2.96 -6.60 -3.50
N TRP A 204 -4.18 -6.09 -3.76
CA TRP A 204 -4.74 -6.09 -5.11
C TRP A 204 -3.97 -5.21 -6.09
N LEU A 205 -3.45 -4.07 -5.64
CA LEU A 205 -2.59 -3.20 -6.46
C LEU A 205 -1.29 -3.90 -6.85
N ASP A 206 -0.65 -4.58 -5.90
CA ASP A 206 0.58 -5.34 -6.14
C ASP A 206 0.33 -6.54 -7.07
N GLN A 207 -0.77 -7.27 -6.90
CA GLN A 207 -1.15 -8.38 -7.80
C GLN A 207 -1.30 -7.89 -9.26
N LEU A 208 -1.95 -6.74 -9.47
CA LEU A 208 -2.07 -6.16 -10.80
C LEU A 208 -0.72 -5.68 -11.37
N ALA A 209 0.15 -5.13 -10.54
CA ALA A 209 1.49 -4.71 -10.94
C ALA A 209 2.39 -5.90 -11.31
N GLN A 210 2.23 -7.04 -10.63
CA GLN A 210 2.98 -8.26 -10.91
C GLN A 210 2.70 -8.83 -12.30
N LEU A 211 1.50 -8.61 -12.86
CA LEU A 211 1.19 -8.92 -14.27
C LEU A 211 2.15 -8.21 -15.24
N ARG A 212 2.67 -7.05 -14.85
CA ARG A 212 3.65 -6.25 -15.61
C ARG A 212 5.08 -6.41 -15.10
N ARG A 213 5.37 -7.46 -14.32
CA ARG A 213 6.70 -7.73 -13.73
C ARG A 213 7.19 -6.61 -12.80
N LYS A 214 6.29 -5.86 -12.19
CA LYS A 214 6.61 -4.83 -11.19
C LYS A 214 6.04 -5.22 -9.83
N ARG A 215 6.58 -4.62 -8.78
CA ARG A 215 6.03 -4.65 -7.43
C ARG A 215 5.71 -3.23 -7.00
N VAL A 216 4.64 -3.08 -6.23
CA VAL A 216 4.28 -1.80 -5.63
C VAL A 216 5.00 -1.72 -4.27
N PRO A 217 5.96 -0.80 -4.10
CA PRO A 217 6.57 -0.63 -2.79
C PRO A 217 5.56 -0.09 -1.79
N TRP A 218 5.76 -0.42 -0.52
CA TRP A 218 4.96 0.13 0.56
C TRP A 218 5.79 0.48 1.80
N ILE A 219 5.26 1.38 2.61
CA ILE A 219 5.79 1.76 3.92
C ILE A 219 4.61 1.91 4.88
N ALA A 220 4.61 1.23 6.03
CA ALA A 220 3.62 1.50 7.08
C ALA A 220 3.97 2.83 7.77
N VAL A 221 2.98 3.72 7.88
CA VAL A 221 3.14 5.01 8.52
C VAL A 221 2.21 5.07 9.74
N CYS A 222 2.78 5.43 10.89
CA CYS A 222 2.02 5.72 12.10
C CYS A 222 2.50 7.05 12.70
N LEU A 223 1.64 8.06 12.65
CA LEU A 223 1.84 9.34 13.30
C LEU A 223 1.13 9.35 14.65
N GLN A 224 1.83 9.75 15.70
CA GLN A 224 1.27 9.96 17.03
C GLN A 224 1.39 11.44 17.38
N ILE A 225 0.27 12.14 17.46
CA ILE A 225 0.19 13.58 17.70
C ILE A 225 -0.30 13.80 19.13
N PRO A 226 0.49 14.46 20.00
CA PRO A 226 0.04 14.77 21.35
C PRO A 226 -1.21 15.66 21.34
N MET A 227 -2.19 15.30 22.17
CA MET A 227 -3.41 16.07 22.37
C MET A 227 -3.71 16.22 23.87
N GLU A 228 -4.61 17.14 24.20
CA GLU A 228 -5.03 17.34 25.59
C GLU A 228 -5.84 16.14 26.11
N PRO A 229 -5.72 15.80 27.41
CA PRO A 229 -6.60 14.81 28.03
C PRO A 229 -8.06 15.24 27.85
N LEU A 230 -8.92 14.34 27.36
CA LEU A 230 -10.32 14.62 27.00
C LEU A 230 -10.52 15.64 25.86
N GLY A 231 -9.44 16.07 25.19
CA GLY A 231 -9.54 16.97 24.05
C GLY A 231 -10.34 16.38 22.89
N ASP A 232 -10.87 17.26 22.05
CA ASP A 232 -11.61 16.88 20.86
C ASP A 232 -10.65 16.37 19.77
N LEU A 233 -10.93 15.16 19.26
CA LEU A 233 -10.18 14.55 18.18
C LEU A 233 -10.33 15.36 16.88
N GLU A 234 -11.52 15.92 16.65
CA GLU A 234 -11.83 16.69 15.45
C GLU A 234 -11.05 18.00 15.38
N ALA A 235 -10.75 18.63 16.52
CA ALA A 235 -9.87 19.79 16.58
C ALA A 235 -8.45 19.50 16.07
N THR A 236 -7.99 18.24 16.17
CA THR A 236 -6.66 17.81 15.70
C THR A 236 -6.68 17.34 14.24
N ARG A 237 -7.86 17.09 13.65
CA ARG A 237 -8.02 16.57 12.28
C ARG A 237 -7.30 17.42 11.22
N PRO A 238 -7.40 18.77 11.19
CA PRO A 238 -6.71 19.57 10.17
C PRO A 238 -5.19 19.43 10.25
N LYS A 239 -4.63 19.39 11.48
CA LYS A 239 -3.21 19.18 11.72
C LYS A 239 -2.77 17.79 11.26
N ALA A 240 -3.53 16.76 11.62
CA ALA A 240 -3.27 15.38 11.20
C ALA A 240 -3.30 15.23 9.67
N GLN A 241 -4.26 15.87 8.99
CA GLN A 241 -4.36 15.86 7.53
C GLN A 241 -3.19 16.58 6.86
N SER A 242 -2.77 17.73 7.39
CA SER A 242 -1.60 18.48 6.89
C SER A 242 -0.30 17.66 7.03
N LEU A 243 -0.09 17.06 8.20
CA LEU A 243 1.05 16.18 8.45
C LEU A 243 1.03 14.94 7.56
N GLY A 244 -0.14 14.31 7.39
CA GLY A 244 -0.32 13.16 6.49
C GLY A 244 0.07 13.50 5.05
N LYS A 245 -0.39 14.65 4.54
CA LYS A 245 0.01 15.15 3.21
C LYS A 245 1.52 15.38 3.13
N MET A 246 2.13 15.98 4.14
CA MET A 246 3.56 16.27 4.17
C MET A 246 4.40 14.98 4.16
N VAL A 247 4.04 14.00 5.00
CA VAL A 247 4.69 12.69 5.04
C VAL A 247 4.54 11.97 3.71
N GLN A 248 3.33 11.89 3.15
CA GLN A 248 3.10 11.23 1.87
C GLN A 248 3.90 11.92 0.75
N THR A 249 3.94 13.25 0.73
CA THR A 249 4.71 14.02 -0.25
C THR A 249 6.20 13.69 -0.14
N ALA A 250 6.76 13.70 1.07
CA ALA A 250 8.17 13.36 1.31
C ALA A 250 8.49 11.92 0.91
N LEU A 251 7.58 10.97 1.14
CA LEU A 251 7.72 9.58 0.69
C LEU A 251 7.75 9.47 -0.85
N ILE A 252 6.87 10.21 -1.54
CA ILE A 252 6.81 10.25 -3.01
C ILE A 252 8.09 10.87 -3.60
N THR A 253 8.56 12.00 -3.05
CA THR A 253 9.74 12.71 -3.57
C THR A 253 11.06 12.07 -3.18
N GLY A 254 11.09 11.29 -2.09
CA GLY A 254 12.29 10.61 -1.61
C GLY A 254 12.31 9.12 -1.96
N PRO A 255 11.94 8.24 -1.02
CA PRO A 255 12.10 6.79 -1.16
C PRO A 255 11.35 6.20 -2.36
N PHE A 256 10.22 6.78 -2.80
CA PHE A 256 9.44 6.29 -3.94
C PHE A 256 9.80 6.89 -5.31
N ALA A 257 10.75 7.83 -5.40
CA ALA A 257 10.95 8.61 -6.62
C ALA A 257 11.45 7.82 -7.87
N ASN A 258 12.07 6.65 -7.70
CA ASN A 258 12.79 5.92 -8.75
C ASN A 258 12.02 4.69 -9.30
N GLN A 259 10.84 4.87 -9.91
CA GLN A 259 9.98 3.77 -10.42
C GLN A 259 9.79 3.71 -11.94
#